data_AF-A0A9P7HXQ4-F1
#
_entry.id   AF-A0A9P7HXQ4-F1
#
_cell.length_a   1.000
_cell.length_b   1.000
_cell.length_c   1.000
_cell.angle_alpha   90.00
_cell.angle_beta   90.00
_cell.angle_gamma   90.00
#
_symmetry.space_group_name_H-M   'P 1'
#
loop_
_entity.id
_entity.type
_entity.pdbx_description
1 polymer ?
#
loop_
_entity_poly.entity_id
_entity_poly.type
_entity_poly.pdbx_seq_one_letter_code
_entity_poly.pdbx_strand_id
1 'polypeptide(L)'
;MGSPAAHLPPPLPEHAIQALLQALRLPHATSISNPRMTAQYHSVYFLTLPPTELSRGYSELILRVAGNHLPEIKTANEIGVMTWLSKNTTIPLPEVIAYDASNKNPIAHEYTLLSRVKGVTLSDIYDSLSDKQMDQIFDQLIDFLTQLQAHPWDGIGGLTVDGQGEVQLGQVVDETFWQVPDIKALWPEGETVATLNIGGPYKTYVEYMVAHVTKYIRLIKTHEKLAFMRDIIPRLETFVAALPEHANELNNIKLRLAHKDLHFDNMMFDPTSGKSTGILDWEFAGVVPYPQWNPRSSFLWNGIDTSESLEEKYRLSEVFKQRCKEKGCTFIEETQYASLLQENM
;
A
#
# COMPACT_ATOMS: atom_id res chain seq x y z
N MET A 1 0.48 17.90 -10.11
CA MET A 1 1.56 17.06 -9.57
C MET A 1 2.20 16.33 -10.74
N GLY A 2 3.49 16.07 -10.68
CA GLY A 2 4.18 15.26 -11.70
C GLY A 2 3.77 13.79 -11.63
N SER A 3 4.09 13.00 -12.66
CA SER A 3 3.96 11.53 -12.54
C SER A 3 5.03 11.01 -11.58
N PRO A 4 4.70 10.16 -10.59
CA PRO A 4 5.70 9.60 -9.68
C PRO A 4 6.85 8.90 -10.42
N ALA A 5 6.55 8.20 -11.52
CA ALA A 5 7.54 7.48 -12.32
C ALA A 5 8.65 8.39 -12.90
N ALA A 6 8.35 9.68 -13.13
CA ALA A 6 9.32 10.65 -13.63
C ALA A 6 10.41 11.02 -12.60
N HIS A 7 10.24 10.61 -11.34
CA HIS A 7 11.14 10.90 -10.24
C HIS A 7 11.80 9.63 -9.66
N LEU A 8 11.80 8.53 -10.43
CA LEU A 8 12.55 7.33 -10.10
C LEU A 8 14.06 7.56 -10.27
N PRO A 9 14.90 6.82 -9.52
CA PRO A 9 16.34 6.87 -9.75
C PRO A 9 16.69 6.42 -11.17
N PRO A 10 17.81 6.88 -11.73
CA PRO A 10 18.31 6.32 -12.97
C PRO A 10 18.58 4.81 -12.80
N PRO A 11 18.54 4.02 -13.89
CA PRO A 11 18.85 2.60 -13.81
C PRO A 11 20.20 2.36 -13.11
N LEU A 12 20.19 1.49 -12.11
CA LEU A 12 21.38 1.16 -11.35
C LEU A 12 22.36 0.40 -12.25
N PRO A 13 23.66 0.71 -12.16
CA PRO A 13 24.65 -0.06 -12.88
C PRO A 13 24.78 -1.45 -12.27
N GLU A 14 25.04 -2.44 -13.12
CA GLU A 14 25.08 -3.86 -12.70
C GLU A 14 26.04 -4.09 -11.52
N HIS A 15 27.22 -3.46 -11.52
CA HIS A 15 28.20 -3.60 -10.45
C HIS A 15 27.68 -3.15 -9.08
N ALA A 16 26.77 -2.18 -9.01
CA ALA A 16 26.18 -1.72 -7.76
C ALA A 16 25.20 -2.77 -7.19
N ILE A 17 24.41 -3.40 -8.05
CA ILE A 17 23.52 -4.51 -7.66
C ILE A 17 24.35 -5.71 -7.20
N GLN A 18 25.45 -6.03 -7.89
CA GLN A 18 26.36 -7.09 -7.49
C GLN A 18 27.03 -6.79 -6.13
N ALA A 19 27.43 -5.54 -5.89
CA ALA A 19 27.97 -5.11 -4.59
C ALA A 19 26.93 -5.24 -3.46
N LEU A 20 25.66 -4.95 -3.74
CA LEU A 20 24.56 -5.18 -2.80
C LEU A 20 24.41 -6.67 -2.47
N LEU A 21 24.36 -7.55 -3.48
CA LEU A 21 24.27 -9.00 -3.27
C LEU A 21 25.44 -9.52 -2.43
N GLN A 22 26.65 -9.05 -2.73
CA GLN A 22 27.85 -9.38 -1.95
C GLN A 22 27.72 -8.94 -0.49
N ALA A 23 27.25 -7.70 -0.23
CA ALA A 23 27.04 -7.19 1.12
C ALA A 23 26.00 -8.02 1.90
N LEU A 24 24.99 -8.55 1.21
CA LEU A 24 23.96 -9.44 1.77
C LEU A 24 24.41 -10.91 1.89
N ARG A 25 25.66 -11.21 1.52
CA ARG A 25 26.22 -12.58 1.46
C ARG A 25 25.37 -13.50 0.57
N LEU A 26 24.95 -12.98 -0.58
CA LEU A 26 24.36 -13.71 -1.69
C LEU A 26 25.40 -13.84 -2.81
N PRO A 27 25.30 -14.86 -3.67
CA PRO A 27 26.20 -14.99 -4.81
C PRO A 27 25.94 -13.86 -5.82
N HIS A 28 26.94 -13.63 -6.69
CA HIS A 28 26.72 -12.77 -7.86
C HIS A 28 25.59 -13.33 -8.71
N ALA A 29 24.67 -12.46 -9.13
CA ALA A 29 23.61 -12.84 -10.06
C ALA A 29 24.22 -13.20 -11.41
N THR A 30 23.75 -14.29 -12.00
CA THR A 30 24.14 -14.73 -13.36
C THR A 30 23.43 -13.94 -14.45
N SER A 31 22.29 -13.32 -14.11
CA SER A 31 21.54 -12.44 -15.00
C SER A 31 20.87 -11.34 -14.18
N ILE A 32 20.92 -10.12 -14.69
CA ILE A 32 20.23 -8.94 -14.15
C ILE A 32 19.48 -8.29 -15.29
N SER A 33 18.17 -8.10 -15.12
CA SER A 33 17.35 -7.39 -16.09
C SER A 33 16.46 -6.36 -15.40
N ASN A 34 16.28 -5.22 -16.05
CA ASN A 34 15.37 -4.16 -15.63
C ASN A 34 14.31 -4.00 -16.73
N PRO A 35 13.30 -4.88 -16.78
CA PRO A 35 12.24 -4.75 -17.76
C PRO A 35 11.54 -3.41 -17.55
N ARG A 36 11.18 -2.72 -18.64
CA ARG A 36 10.34 -1.52 -18.57
C ARG A 36 8.95 -1.95 -18.12
N MET A 37 8.72 -1.89 -16.81
CA MET A 37 7.41 -2.07 -16.21
C MET A 37 6.82 -0.70 -15.89
N THR A 38 5.51 -0.61 -15.92
CA THR A 38 4.73 0.55 -15.46
C THR A 38 4.71 0.58 -13.92
N ALA A 39 5.87 0.86 -13.32
CA ALA A 39 5.99 1.07 -11.88
C ALA A 39 6.05 2.56 -11.56
N GLN A 40 5.24 3.01 -10.61
CA GLN A 40 5.15 4.43 -10.26
C GLN A 40 6.21 4.86 -9.25
N TYR A 41 6.55 3.99 -8.31
CA TYR A 41 7.37 4.34 -7.14
C TYR A 41 8.67 3.56 -7.01
N HIS A 42 8.87 2.55 -7.85
CA HIS A 42 10.03 1.67 -7.78
C HIS A 42 10.65 1.42 -9.16
N SER A 43 11.97 1.36 -9.22
CA SER A 43 12.67 0.66 -10.30
C SER A 43 12.80 -0.82 -9.92
N VAL A 44 12.41 -1.72 -10.82
CA VAL A 44 12.34 -3.16 -10.51
C VAL A 44 13.33 -3.96 -11.35
N TYR A 45 14.14 -4.80 -10.69
CA TYR A 45 15.16 -5.64 -11.30
C TYR A 45 14.87 -7.10 -11.02
N PHE A 46 14.96 -7.94 -12.05
CA PHE A 46 14.85 -9.38 -11.98
C PHE A 46 16.26 -9.95 -11.96
N LEU A 47 16.57 -10.71 -10.91
CA LEU A 47 17.88 -11.27 -10.65
C LEU A 47 17.80 -12.79 -10.72
N THR A 48 18.67 -13.42 -11.51
CA THR A 48 18.85 -14.88 -11.49
C THR A 48 20.09 -15.21 -10.68
N LEU A 49 19.95 -16.09 -9.69
CA LEU A 49 21.06 -16.55 -8.87
C LEU A 49 21.58 -17.91 -9.37
N PRO A 50 22.90 -18.18 -9.28
CA PRO A 50 23.44 -19.51 -9.56
C PRO A 50 22.95 -20.52 -8.51
N PRO A 51 22.91 -21.83 -8.80
CA PRO A 51 22.47 -22.85 -7.84
C PRO A 51 23.58 -23.19 -6.84
N THR A 52 23.78 -22.31 -5.84
CA THR A 52 24.80 -22.47 -4.79
C THR A 52 24.16 -22.47 -3.41
N GLU A 53 24.86 -22.97 -2.39
CA GLU A 53 24.39 -22.89 -1.00
C GLU A 53 24.13 -21.43 -0.55
N LEU A 54 24.93 -20.49 -1.05
CA LEU A 54 24.76 -19.05 -0.79
C LEU A 54 23.45 -18.50 -1.35
N SER A 55 22.84 -19.17 -2.33
CA SER A 55 21.55 -18.78 -2.90
C SER A 55 20.38 -19.13 -1.99
N ARG A 56 20.61 -19.89 -0.91
CA ARG A 56 19.61 -20.23 0.12
C ARG A 56 18.33 -20.86 -0.45
N GLY A 57 18.45 -21.56 -1.58
CA GLY A 57 17.32 -22.19 -2.28
C GLY A 57 16.59 -21.31 -3.29
N TYR A 58 16.93 -20.02 -3.41
CA TYR A 58 16.34 -19.13 -4.40
C TYR A 58 17.09 -19.18 -5.73
N SER A 59 16.35 -19.30 -6.84
CA SER A 59 16.86 -19.15 -8.20
C SER A 59 16.58 -17.77 -8.79
N GLU A 60 15.50 -17.12 -8.35
CA GLU A 60 15.02 -15.86 -8.90
C GLU A 60 14.59 -14.91 -7.79
N LEU A 61 15.12 -13.68 -7.82
CA LEU A 61 14.81 -12.61 -6.89
C LEU A 61 14.32 -11.37 -7.64
N ILE A 62 13.54 -10.55 -6.94
CA ILE A 62 13.07 -9.25 -7.40
C ILE A 62 13.65 -8.20 -6.47
N LEU A 63 14.50 -7.33 -7.02
CA LEU A 63 14.98 -6.14 -6.34
C LEU A 63 14.11 -4.95 -6.74
N ARG A 64 13.42 -4.34 -5.77
CA ARG A 64 12.68 -3.10 -5.94
C ARG A 64 13.48 -1.98 -5.29
N VAL A 65 13.83 -0.96 -6.07
CA VAL A 65 14.57 0.21 -5.62
C VAL A 65 13.62 1.39 -5.57
N ALA A 66 13.37 1.92 -4.38
CA ALA A 66 12.38 2.96 -4.17
C ALA A 66 12.86 4.33 -4.65
N GLY A 67 11.93 5.09 -5.22
CA GLY A 67 12.09 6.52 -5.43
C GLY A 67 12.00 7.29 -4.12
N ASN A 68 12.50 8.52 -4.12
CA ASN A 68 12.58 9.37 -2.92
C ASN A 68 11.25 10.09 -2.61
N HIS A 69 10.10 9.50 -2.93
CA HIS A 69 8.78 10.16 -2.86
C HIS A 69 8.29 10.37 -1.43
N LEU A 70 8.34 9.32 -0.61
CA LEU A 70 8.01 9.30 0.81
C LEU A 70 9.13 8.54 1.55
N PRO A 71 10.30 9.18 1.74
CA PRO A 71 11.51 8.50 2.20
C PRO A 71 11.33 7.83 3.55
N GLU A 72 11.90 6.64 3.71
CA GLU A 72 11.88 5.75 4.87
C GLU A 72 10.50 5.16 5.21
N ILE A 73 9.42 5.91 4.95
CA ILE A 73 8.08 5.57 5.39
C ILE A 73 7.51 4.40 4.59
N LYS A 74 7.52 4.46 3.25
CA LYS A 74 6.87 3.44 2.41
C LYS A 74 7.52 2.07 2.53
N THR A 75 8.86 2.02 2.48
CA THR A 75 9.61 0.76 2.58
C THR A 75 9.47 0.16 3.99
N ALA A 76 9.58 0.96 5.06
CA ALA A 76 9.36 0.44 6.41
C ALA A 76 7.91 -0.05 6.61
N ASN A 77 6.95 0.66 6.01
CA ASN A 77 5.53 0.31 6.07
C ASN A 77 5.22 -1.02 5.37
N GLU A 78 5.71 -1.16 4.13
CA GLU A 78 5.56 -2.40 3.35
C GLU A 78 6.07 -3.61 4.12
N ILE A 79 7.28 -3.48 4.69
CA ILE A 79 7.92 -4.57 5.41
C ILE A 79 7.16 -4.92 6.69
N GLY A 80 6.68 -3.93 7.45
CA GLY A 80 5.88 -4.19 8.65
C GLY A 80 4.57 -4.90 8.31
N VAL A 81 3.90 -4.50 7.23
CA VAL A 81 2.68 -5.16 6.76
C VAL A 81 2.96 -6.59 6.31
N MET A 82 3.96 -6.81 5.45
CA MET A 82 4.33 -8.15 4.99
C MET A 82 4.74 -9.07 6.15
N THR A 83 5.48 -8.55 7.13
CA THR A 83 5.88 -9.31 8.34
C THR A 83 4.66 -9.70 9.17
N TRP A 84 3.68 -8.81 9.32
CA TRP A 84 2.45 -9.14 10.03
C TRP A 84 1.65 -10.20 9.29
N LEU A 85 1.47 -10.03 7.98
CA LEU A 85 0.73 -10.96 7.14
C LEU A 85 1.34 -12.37 7.16
N SER A 86 2.67 -12.48 7.05
CA SER A 86 3.36 -13.78 7.06
C SER A 86 3.21 -14.51 8.40
N LYS A 87 3.07 -13.79 9.51
CA LYS A 87 2.89 -14.36 10.86
C LYS A 87 1.42 -14.71 11.16
N ASN A 88 0.46 -14.00 10.57
CA ASN A 88 -0.95 -14.02 11.01
C ASN A 88 -1.96 -14.51 9.96
N THR A 89 -1.54 -14.74 8.71
CA THR A 89 -2.46 -15.09 7.62
C THR A 89 -1.89 -16.19 6.72
N THR A 90 -2.73 -16.76 5.87
CA THR A 90 -2.35 -17.65 4.78
C THR A 90 -2.26 -16.92 3.44
N ILE A 91 -2.31 -15.59 3.45
CA ILE A 91 -2.21 -14.79 2.23
C ILE A 91 -0.85 -15.06 1.60
N PRO A 92 -0.82 -15.48 0.33
CA PRO A 92 0.43 -15.77 -0.33
C PRO A 92 1.18 -14.46 -0.58
N LEU A 93 2.45 -14.41 -0.21
CA LEU A 93 3.32 -13.26 -0.33
C LEU A 93 4.68 -13.68 -0.90
N PRO A 94 5.40 -12.79 -1.59
CA PRO A 94 6.83 -12.97 -1.78
C PRO A 94 7.53 -13.01 -0.41
N GLU A 95 8.55 -13.85 -0.30
CA GLU A 95 9.42 -13.85 0.87
C GLU A 95 10.34 -12.63 0.85
N VAL A 96 10.47 -11.97 2.00
CA VAL A 96 11.40 -10.85 2.19
C VAL A 96 12.80 -11.42 2.46
N ILE A 97 13.71 -11.29 1.50
CA ILE A 97 15.10 -11.77 1.61
C ILE A 97 15.97 -10.74 2.34
N ALA A 98 15.82 -9.47 1.96
CA ALA A 98 16.50 -8.35 2.58
C ALA A 98 15.74 -7.05 2.25
N TYR A 99 15.95 -6.03 3.06
CA TYR A 99 15.48 -4.67 2.80
C TYR A 99 16.39 -3.67 3.51
N ASP A 100 16.36 -2.43 3.06
CA ASP A 100 16.90 -1.29 3.78
C ASP A 100 16.02 -0.08 3.50
N ALA A 101 15.41 0.48 4.53
CA ALA A 101 14.57 1.68 4.43
C ALA A 101 15.39 2.97 4.51
N SER A 102 16.73 2.90 4.55
CA SER A 102 17.62 4.04 4.46
C SER A 102 18.35 4.08 3.13
N ASN A 103 19.06 5.19 2.87
CA ASN A 103 19.99 5.32 1.74
C ASN A 103 21.45 5.01 2.12
N LYS A 104 21.71 4.47 3.32
CA LYS A 104 23.06 4.21 3.84
C LYS A 104 23.54 2.81 3.49
N ASN A 105 23.40 2.44 2.23
CA ASN A 105 23.68 1.10 1.72
C ASN A 105 24.41 1.15 0.36
N PRO A 106 24.90 0.01 -0.18
CA PRO A 106 25.72 -0.02 -1.38
C PRO A 106 25.10 0.59 -2.65
N ILE A 107 23.77 0.66 -2.74
CA ILE A 107 23.05 1.25 -3.87
C ILE A 107 22.55 2.67 -3.58
N ALA A 108 22.79 3.22 -2.38
CA ALA A 108 22.40 4.55 -1.96
C ALA A 108 20.90 4.87 -2.10
N HIS A 109 20.06 3.83 -2.07
CA HIS A 109 18.61 3.92 -2.22
C HIS A 109 17.93 2.93 -1.28
N GLU A 110 16.73 3.28 -0.85
CA GLU A 110 15.85 2.33 -0.18
C GLU A 110 15.52 1.17 -1.11
N TYR A 111 15.43 -0.04 -0.58
CA TYR A 111 15.09 -1.21 -1.39
C TYR A 111 14.40 -2.32 -0.60
N THR A 112 13.68 -3.14 -1.35
CA THR A 112 13.25 -4.48 -0.93
C THR A 112 13.80 -5.51 -1.91
N LEU A 113 14.32 -6.61 -1.38
CA LEU A 113 14.77 -7.77 -2.14
C LEU A 113 13.88 -8.95 -1.77
N LEU A 114 13.11 -9.40 -2.74
CA LEU A 114 12.01 -10.33 -2.55
C LEU A 114 12.22 -11.61 -3.38
N SER A 115 11.69 -12.75 -2.92
CA SER A 115 11.61 -13.94 -3.78
C SER A 115 10.68 -13.69 -4.97
N ARG A 116 10.99 -14.24 -6.15
CA ARG A 116 10.04 -14.19 -7.27
C ARG A 116 8.84 -15.10 -7.00
N VAL A 117 7.64 -14.53 -6.99
CA VAL A 117 6.38 -15.29 -6.94
C VAL A 117 6.12 -15.97 -8.29
N LYS A 118 5.74 -17.26 -8.25
CA LYS A 118 5.34 -18.03 -9.44
C LYS A 118 4.00 -17.54 -9.99
N GLY A 119 3.84 -17.57 -11.31
CA GLY A 119 2.56 -17.31 -11.98
C GLY A 119 2.61 -16.05 -12.84
N VAL A 120 1.43 -15.56 -13.18
CA VAL A 120 1.19 -14.37 -14.01
C VAL A 120 0.27 -13.41 -13.27
N THR A 121 0.26 -12.14 -13.64
CA THR A 121 -0.70 -11.21 -13.04
C THR A 121 -2.12 -11.57 -13.51
N LEU A 122 -3.14 -11.31 -12.70
CA LEU A 122 -4.53 -11.51 -13.12
C LEU A 122 -4.89 -10.59 -14.29
N SER A 123 -4.30 -9.40 -14.34
CA SER A 123 -4.49 -8.44 -15.43
C SER A 123 -4.09 -9.03 -16.78
N ASP A 124 -2.93 -9.69 -16.84
CA ASP A 124 -2.40 -10.31 -18.07
C ASP A 124 -3.29 -11.42 -18.65
N ILE A 125 -4.04 -12.12 -17.80
CA ILE A 125 -4.84 -13.28 -18.20
C ILE A 125 -6.34 -13.04 -18.11
N TYR A 126 -6.79 -11.87 -17.67
CA TYR A 126 -8.18 -11.59 -17.34
C TYR A 126 -9.14 -12.01 -18.47
N ASP A 127 -8.86 -11.56 -19.69
CA ASP A 127 -9.68 -11.82 -20.87
C ASP A 127 -9.76 -13.31 -21.27
N SER A 128 -8.87 -14.14 -20.73
CA SER A 128 -8.83 -15.59 -20.97
C SER A 128 -9.51 -16.41 -19.87
N LEU A 129 -9.89 -15.79 -18.75
CA LEU A 129 -10.50 -16.48 -17.63
C LEU A 129 -11.98 -16.75 -17.90
N SER A 130 -12.42 -17.98 -17.62
CA SER A 130 -13.85 -18.30 -17.57
C SER A 130 -14.49 -17.76 -16.29
N ASP A 131 -15.81 -17.55 -16.31
CA ASP A 131 -16.58 -17.15 -15.12
C ASP A 131 -16.32 -18.06 -13.92
N LYS A 132 -16.21 -19.38 -14.16
CA LYS A 132 -15.89 -20.36 -13.12
C LYS A 132 -14.50 -20.15 -12.50
N GLN A 133 -13.50 -19.76 -13.28
CA GLN A 133 -12.17 -19.46 -12.76
C GLN A 133 -12.18 -18.14 -11.97
N MET A 134 -12.90 -17.12 -12.47
CA MET A 134 -13.09 -15.86 -11.75
C MET A 134 -13.80 -16.07 -10.41
N ASP A 135 -14.82 -16.92 -10.38
CA ASP A 135 -15.50 -17.34 -9.15
C ASP A 135 -14.54 -17.96 -8.13
N GLN A 136 -13.66 -18.86 -8.59
CA GLN A 136 -12.64 -19.49 -7.74
C GLN A 136 -11.59 -18.50 -7.22
N ILE A 137 -11.25 -17.48 -8.03
CA ILE A 137 -10.35 -16.40 -7.62
C ILE A 137 -11.03 -15.54 -6.56
N PHE A 138 -12.30 -15.19 -6.75
CA PHE A 138 -13.07 -14.43 -5.77
C PHE A 138 -13.25 -15.19 -4.46
N ASP A 139 -13.46 -16.50 -4.50
CA ASP A 139 -13.56 -17.30 -3.28
C ASP A 139 -12.27 -17.25 -2.46
N GLN A 140 -11.11 -17.37 -3.11
CA GLN A 140 -9.80 -17.24 -2.47
C GLN A 140 -9.59 -15.83 -1.91
N LEU A 141 -9.97 -14.80 -2.67
CA LEU A 141 -9.86 -13.41 -2.23
C LEU A 141 -10.76 -13.13 -1.02
N ILE A 142 -11.98 -13.66 -1.00
CA ILE A 142 -12.89 -13.59 0.16
C ILE A 142 -12.24 -14.26 1.38
N ASP A 143 -11.61 -15.42 1.21
CA ASP A 143 -10.94 -16.13 2.30
C ASP A 143 -9.74 -15.32 2.85
N PHE A 144 -8.99 -14.63 1.97
CA PHE A 144 -7.91 -13.72 2.37
C PHE A 144 -8.43 -12.49 3.12
N LEU A 145 -9.43 -11.82 2.58
CA LEU A 145 -10.01 -10.63 3.21
C LEU A 145 -10.65 -10.99 4.55
N THR A 146 -11.32 -12.14 4.67
CA THR A 146 -11.88 -12.60 5.94
C THR A 146 -10.81 -12.72 7.03
N GLN A 147 -9.61 -13.19 6.70
CA GLN A 147 -8.48 -13.25 7.65
C GLN A 147 -8.01 -11.86 8.09
N LEU A 148 -7.89 -10.91 7.15
CA LEU A 148 -7.56 -9.51 7.49
C LEU A 148 -8.59 -8.88 8.42
N GLN A 149 -9.87 -9.17 8.16
CA GLN A 149 -11.01 -8.62 8.88
C GLN A 149 -11.19 -9.21 10.28
N ALA A 150 -10.65 -10.42 10.51
CA ALA A 150 -10.74 -11.10 11.80
C ALA A 150 -9.85 -10.47 12.88
N HIS A 151 -8.82 -9.72 12.50
CA HIS A 151 -7.91 -9.09 13.46
C HIS A 151 -8.41 -7.70 13.88
N PRO A 152 -8.67 -7.47 15.18
CA PRO A 152 -8.94 -6.13 15.69
C PRO A 152 -7.65 -5.32 15.77
N TRP A 153 -7.76 -4.00 15.60
CA TRP A 153 -6.64 -3.08 15.77
C TRP A 153 -7.01 -1.97 16.74
N ASP A 154 -6.03 -1.53 17.53
CA ASP A 154 -6.21 -0.53 18.59
C ASP A 154 -5.68 0.87 18.20
N GLY A 155 -5.39 1.09 16.91
CA GLY A 155 -4.94 2.37 16.39
C GLY A 155 -4.85 2.41 14.86
N ILE A 156 -4.71 3.61 14.32
CA ILE A 156 -4.68 3.95 12.89
C ILE A 156 -3.24 4.30 12.51
N GLY A 157 -2.73 3.71 11.45
CA GLY A 157 -1.33 3.89 11.06
C GLY A 157 -0.88 2.86 10.02
N GLY A 158 0.33 3.06 9.51
CA GLY A 158 1.07 1.99 8.86
C GLY A 158 1.52 0.93 9.86
N LEU A 159 2.31 -0.04 9.41
CA LEU A 159 2.95 -1.04 10.26
C LEU A 159 4.46 -0.99 10.04
N THR A 160 5.25 -1.01 11.11
CA THR A 160 6.71 -1.08 11.02
C THR A 160 7.23 -2.23 11.86
N VAL A 161 8.48 -2.62 11.63
CA VAL A 161 9.17 -3.63 12.44
C VAL A 161 10.14 -2.92 13.39
N ASP A 162 10.07 -3.24 14.67
CA ASP A 162 10.99 -2.69 15.67
C ASP A 162 12.37 -3.37 15.63
N GLY A 163 13.29 -2.95 16.53
CA GLY A 163 14.63 -3.51 16.62
C GLY A 163 14.68 -4.98 17.07
N GLN A 164 13.55 -5.54 17.51
CA GLN A 164 13.39 -6.92 17.96
C GLN A 164 12.74 -7.80 16.89
N GLY A 165 12.30 -7.24 15.76
CA GLY A 165 11.59 -8.00 14.73
C GLY A 165 10.08 -8.10 14.96
N GLU A 166 9.53 -7.31 15.88
CA GLU A 166 8.11 -7.29 16.19
C GLU A 166 7.39 -6.16 15.47
N VAL A 167 6.14 -6.43 15.06
CA VAL A 167 5.33 -5.48 14.31
C VAL A 167 4.66 -4.51 15.28
N GLN A 168 4.75 -3.23 14.96
CA GLN A 168 4.08 -2.15 15.68
C GLN A 168 3.41 -1.16 14.72
N LEU A 169 2.45 -0.39 15.23
CA LEU A 169 1.85 0.71 14.47
C LEU A 169 2.91 1.77 14.14
N GLY A 170 2.92 2.20 12.88
CA GLY A 170 3.83 3.19 12.32
C GLY A 170 3.11 4.43 11.77
N GLN A 171 3.84 5.26 11.03
CA GLN A 171 3.27 6.45 10.40
C GLN A 171 2.18 6.08 9.40
N VAL A 172 1.14 6.91 9.30
CA VAL A 172 0.13 6.75 8.25
C VAL A 172 0.80 6.99 6.90
N VAL A 173 0.47 6.14 5.92
CA VAL A 173 0.75 6.42 4.51
C VAL A 173 -0.57 6.61 3.81
N ASP A 174 -0.71 7.77 3.16
CA ASP A 174 -1.79 8.00 2.23
C ASP A 174 -1.26 8.35 0.84
N GLU A 175 -1.94 7.79 -0.13
CA GLU A 175 -1.74 7.98 -1.55
C GLU A 175 -2.03 9.41 -2.04
N THR A 176 -2.67 10.25 -1.20
CA THR A 176 -2.86 11.69 -1.43
C THR A 176 -1.77 12.55 -0.78
N PHE A 177 -0.80 11.93 -0.09
CA PHE A 177 0.28 12.69 0.55
C PHE A 177 1.07 13.51 -0.46
N TRP A 178 1.48 14.69 -0.02
CA TRP A 178 2.50 15.48 -0.68
C TRP A 178 3.83 14.71 -0.67
N GLN A 179 4.36 14.46 -1.87
CA GLN A 179 5.58 13.70 -2.08
C GLN A 179 6.75 14.65 -2.33
N VAL A 180 7.97 14.25 -1.99
CA VAL A 180 9.16 15.11 -2.08
C VAL A 180 9.28 15.88 -3.41
N PRO A 181 9.06 15.27 -4.60
CA PRO A 181 9.13 16.01 -5.85
C PRO A 181 8.11 17.16 -5.95
N ASP A 182 6.85 16.90 -5.58
CA ASP A 182 5.78 17.90 -5.61
C ASP A 182 5.98 18.96 -4.53
N ILE A 183 6.50 18.59 -3.36
CA ILE A 183 6.86 19.54 -2.30
C ILE A 183 7.89 20.53 -2.82
N LYS A 184 8.98 20.04 -3.40
CA LYS A 184 10.04 20.90 -3.97
C LYS A 184 9.52 21.79 -5.10
N ALA A 185 8.57 21.31 -5.89
CA ALA A 185 8.06 22.03 -7.05
C ALA A 185 6.98 23.07 -6.71
N LEU A 186 6.19 22.83 -5.66
CA LEU A 186 4.95 23.58 -5.42
C LEU A 186 4.93 24.32 -4.08
N TRP A 187 5.74 23.92 -3.11
CA TRP A 187 5.68 24.46 -1.75
C TRP A 187 6.88 25.37 -1.42
N PRO A 188 6.74 26.28 -0.45
CA PRO A 188 7.84 27.12 0.02
C PRO A 188 9.06 26.32 0.49
N GLU A 189 10.25 26.94 0.40
CA GLU A 189 11.49 26.34 0.88
C GLU A 189 11.40 25.98 2.38
N GLY A 190 11.92 24.81 2.74
CA GLY A 190 11.88 24.29 4.11
C GLY A 190 10.69 23.39 4.43
N GLU A 191 9.66 23.32 3.57
CA GLU A 191 8.61 22.32 3.70
C GLU A 191 9.13 20.90 3.42
N THR A 192 8.60 19.92 4.14
CA THR A 192 8.98 18.51 4.09
C THR A 192 7.74 17.62 4.10
N VAL A 193 7.93 16.32 3.86
CA VAL A 193 6.85 15.32 3.98
C VAL A 193 6.16 15.42 5.34
N ALA A 194 6.91 15.59 6.43
CA ALA A 194 6.37 15.68 7.79
C ALA A 194 5.57 16.98 8.03
N THR A 195 5.99 18.10 7.44
CA THR A 195 5.27 19.37 7.63
C THR A 195 3.98 19.43 6.83
N LEU A 196 3.92 18.76 5.67
CA LEU A 196 2.79 18.82 4.74
C LEU A 196 1.79 17.67 4.86
N ASN A 197 2.17 16.54 5.46
CA ASN A 197 1.28 15.40 5.66
C ASN A 197 1.01 15.15 7.14
N ILE A 198 -0.02 14.37 7.43
CA ILE A 198 -0.23 13.82 8.77
C ILE A 198 0.85 12.78 9.08
N GLY A 199 1.19 12.63 10.37
CA GLY A 199 2.11 11.59 10.83
C GLY A 199 1.35 10.34 11.24
N GLY A 200 1.41 10.02 12.53
CA GLY A 200 0.82 8.84 13.12
C GLY A 200 1.87 8.03 13.90
N PRO A 201 1.47 6.92 14.52
CA PRO A 201 0.11 6.39 14.54
C PRO A 201 -0.85 7.22 15.41
N TYR A 202 -2.15 7.01 15.24
CA TYR A 202 -3.22 7.65 16.04
C TYR A 202 -3.98 6.58 16.82
N LYS A 203 -4.31 6.86 18.09
CA LYS A 203 -5.01 5.88 18.92
C LYS A 203 -6.51 5.84 18.63
N THR A 204 -7.06 6.97 18.18
CA THR A 204 -8.50 7.12 17.99
C THR A 204 -8.83 7.75 16.64
N TYR A 205 -10.06 7.51 16.16
CA TYR A 205 -10.55 8.12 14.93
C TYR A 205 -10.63 9.64 15.04
N VAL A 206 -11.04 10.17 16.20
CA VAL A 206 -11.03 11.61 16.46
C VAL A 206 -9.64 12.21 16.35
N GLU A 207 -8.61 11.60 16.95
CA GLU A 207 -7.22 12.08 16.81
C GLU A 207 -6.77 12.12 15.35
N TYR A 208 -7.10 11.06 14.59
CA TYR A 208 -6.81 10.97 13.17
C TYR A 208 -7.49 12.07 12.35
N MET A 209 -8.78 12.34 12.60
CA MET A 209 -9.54 13.38 11.90
C MET A 209 -9.08 14.79 12.29
N VAL A 210 -8.80 15.03 13.57
CA VAL A 210 -8.20 16.29 14.05
C VAL A 210 -6.87 16.56 13.35
N ALA A 211 -6.02 15.54 13.22
CA ALA A 211 -4.73 15.68 12.56
C ALA A 211 -4.88 16.06 11.07
N HIS A 212 -5.79 15.42 10.35
CA HIS A 212 -6.10 15.74 8.95
C HIS A 212 -6.59 17.18 8.79
N VAL A 213 -7.63 17.57 9.51
CA VAL A 213 -8.21 18.92 9.36
C VAL A 213 -7.24 20.00 9.81
N THR A 214 -6.49 19.78 10.89
CA THR A 214 -5.43 20.69 11.34
C THR A 214 -4.34 20.85 10.27
N LYS A 215 -3.97 19.74 9.60
CA LYS A 215 -3.02 19.79 8.48
C LYS A 215 -3.59 20.63 7.34
N TYR A 216 -4.83 20.40 6.91
CA TYR A 216 -5.47 21.20 5.85
C TYR A 216 -5.56 22.69 6.21
N ILE A 217 -5.93 23.05 7.44
CA ILE A 217 -5.93 24.44 7.90
C ILE A 217 -4.54 25.08 7.72
N ARG A 218 -3.47 24.37 8.12
CA ARG A 218 -2.09 24.84 7.92
C ARG A 218 -1.79 25.03 6.43
N LEU A 219 -2.09 24.04 5.60
CA LEU A 219 -1.85 24.09 4.15
C LEU A 219 -2.54 25.31 3.51
N ILE A 220 -3.80 25.58 3.86
CA ILE A 220 -4.58 26.73 3.38
C ILE A 220 -3.97 28.06 3.84
N LYS A 221 -3.49 28.13 5.09
CA LYS A 221 -2.82 29.34 5.62
C LYS A 221 -1.50 29.60 4.87
N THR A 222 -0.71 28.56 4.62
CA THR A 222 0.65 28.66 4.07
C THR A 222 0.70 28.89 2.56
N HIS A 223 -0.13 28.19 1.77
CA HIS A 223 0.05 28.16 0.32
C HIS A 223 -0.82 29.21 -0.39
N GLU A 224 -0.19 30.13 -1.12
CA GLU A 224 -0.91 31.26 -1.76
C GLU A 224 -1.99 30.83 -2.77
N LYS A 225 -1.80 29.73 -3.52
CA LYS A 225 -2.86 29.18 -4.39
C LYS A 225 -4.09 28.68 -3.62
N LEU A 226 -4.01 28.49 -2.31
CA LEU A 226 -5.14 28.10 -1.45
C LEU A 226 -5.75 29.32 -0.72
N ALA A 227 -5.29 30.54 -1.01
CA ALA A 227 -5.78 31.75 -0.35
C ALA A 227 -7.30 31.93 -0.47
N PHE A 228 -7.89 31.46 -1.59
CA PHE A 228 -9.34 31.49 -1.81
C PHE A 228 -10.15 30.64 -0.83
N MET A 229 -9.51 29.71 -0.10
CA MET A 229 -10.16 28.87 0.92
C MET A 229 -9.99 29.42 2.34
N ARG A 230 -9.30 30.55 2.55
CA ARG A 230 -8.99 31.06 3.89
C ARG A 230 -10.25 31.44 4.69
N ASP A 231 -11.34 31.77 4.00
CA ASP A 231 -12.65 32.07 4.60
C ASP A 231 -13.29 30.86 5.29
N ILE A 232 -12.95 29.62 4.90
CA ILE A 232 -13.46 28.40 5.54
C ILE A 232 -12.74 28.06 6.85
N ILE A 233 -11.56 28.64 7.10
CA ILE A 233 -10.70 28.29 8.25
C ILE A 233 -11.46 28.36 9.58
N PRO A 234 -12.22 29.43 9.92
CA PRO A 234 -12.93 29.49 11.21
C PRO A 234 -13.96 28.36 11.38
N ARG A 235 -14.56 27.88 10.28
CA ARG A 235 -15.47 26.73 10.31
C ARG A 235 -14.72 25.43 10.55
N LEU A 236 -13.56 25.24 9.91
CA LEU A 236 -12.70 24.08 10.14
C LEU A 236 -12.14 24.04 11.58
N GLU A 237 -11.75 25.20 12.13
CA GLU A 237 -11.27 25.32 13.51
C GLU A 237 -12.39 25.00 14.52
N THR A 238 -13.60 25.51 14.28
CA THR A 238 -14.79 25.14 15.08
C THR A 238 -15.08 23.64 14.99
N PHE A 239 -14.99 23.06 13.80
CA PHE A 239 -15.20 21.62 13.60
C PHE A 239 -14.19 20.79 14.39
N VAL A 240 -12.89 21.12 14.30
CA VAL A 240 -11.82 20.45 15.07
C VAL A 240 -12.07 20.56 16.57
N ALA A 241 -12.52 21.72 17.06
CA ALA A 241 -12.83 21.93 18.48
C ALA A 241 -14.02 21.10 18.97
N ALA A 242 -14.99 20.79 18.09
CA ALA A 242 -16.18 20.00 18.43
C ALA A 242 -15.92 18.48 18.43
N LEU A 243 -14.97 17.97 17.63
CA LEU A 243 -14.73 16.53 17.52
C LEU A 243 -14.51 15.80 18.87
N PRO A 244 -13.73 16.34 19.83
CA PRO A 244 -13.56 15.71 21.14
C PRO A 244 -14.86 15.57 21.95
N GLU A 245 -15.82 16.48 21.78
CA GLU A 245 -17.10 16.45 22.49
C GLU A 245 -17.95 15.23 22.08
N HIS A 246 -17.70 14.72 20.87
CA HIS A 246 -18.40 13.58 20.29
C HIS A 246 -17.56 12.29 20.27
N ALA A 247 -16.41 12.28 20.96
CA ALA A 247 -15.43 11.20 20.85
C ALA A 247 -15.98 9.79 21.17
N ASN A 248 -16.93 9.66 22.10
CA ASN A 248 -17.52 8.36 22.46
C ASN A 248 -18.24 7.70 21.28
N GLU A 249 -18.99 8.48 20.49
CA GLU A 249 -19.71 7.98 19.33
C GLU A 249 -18.78 7.85 18.12
N LEU A 250 -17.95 8.87 17.88
CA LEU A 250 -17.08 8.89 16.71
C LEU A 250 -16.00 7.81 16.74
N ASN A 251 -15.45 7.51 17.92
CA ASN A 251 -14.44 6.46 18.07
C ASN A 251 -15.03 5.05 18.08
N ASN A 252 -16.35 4.89 18.07
CA ASN A 252 -16.99 3.58 17.88
C ASN A 252 -16.93 3.19 16.39
N ILE A 253 -15.73 2.87 15.93
CA ILE A 253 -15.44 2.50 14.55
C ILE A 253 -14.51 1.31 14.52
N LYS A 254 -14.77 0.37 13.59
CA LYS A 254 -13.88 -0.76 13.35
C LYS A 254 -12.62 -0.26 12.64
N LEU A 255 -11.47 -0.71 13.11
CA LEU A 255 -10.18 -0.48 12.45
C LEU A 255 -9.73 -1.76 11.75
N ARG A 256 -9.26 -1.64 10.51
CA ARG A 256 -8.94 -2.77 9.63
C ARG A 256 -7.68 -2.51 8.82
N LEU A 257 -6.88 -3.55 8.63
CA LEU A 257 -5.77 -3.51 7.69
C LEU A 257 -6.33 -3.48 6.26
N ALA A 258 -6.02 -2.42 5.53
CA ALA A 258 -6.39 -2.22 4.14
C ALA A 258 -5.14 -2.27 3.26
N HIS A 259 -5.23 -2.96 2.13
CA HIS A 259 -4.17 -2.94 1.11
C HIS A 259 -4.10 -1.59 0.38
N LYS A 260 -5.25 -0.91 0.21
CA LYS A 260 -5.45 0.38 -0.48
C LYS A 260 -5.13 0.41 -1.99
N ASP A 261 -4.50 -0.63 -2.54
CA ASP A 261 -4.16 -0.73 -3.96
C ASP A 261 -4.35 -2.15 -4.53
N LEU A 262 -5.45 -2.81 -4.15
CA LEU A 262 -5.70 -4.22 -4.48
C LEU A 262 -6.41 -4.36 -5.83
N HIS A 263 -5.66 -4.30 -6.92
CA HIS A 263 -6.14 -4.47 -8.29
C HIS A 263 -5.48 -5.68 -8.98
N PHE A 264 -5.89 -6.01 -10.21
CA PHE A 264 -5.48 -7.25 -10.87
C PHE A 264 -3.98 -7.35 -11.22
N ASP A 265 -3.26 -6.24 -11.37
CA ASP A 265 -1.80 -6.28 -11.56
C ASP A 265 -1.06 -6.65 -10.26
N ASN A 266 -1.66 -6.38 -9.10
CA ASN A 266 -1.12 -6.72 -7.79
C ASN A 266 -1.55 -8.12 -7.30
N MET A 267 -2.19 -8.90 -8.17
CA MET A 267 -2.64 -10.27 -7.87
C MET A 267 -1.97 -11.27 -8.80
N MET A 268 -1.22 -12.21 -8.23
CA MET A 268 -0.56 -13.28 -8.95
C MET A 268 -1.41 -14.55 -8.93
N PHE A 269 -1.49 -15.23 -10.07
CA PHE A 269 -2.24 -16.47 -10.25
C PHE A 269 -1.45 -17.50 -11.04
N ASP A 270 -1.60 -18.77 -10.67
CA ASP A 270 -1.08 -19.90 -11.43
C ASP A 270 -2.25 -20.65 -12.11
N PRO A 271 -2.46 -20.45 -13.44
CA PRO A 271 -3.53 -21.10 -14.18
C PRO A 271 -3.47 -22.63 -14.15
N THR A 272 -2.30 -23.22 -13.92
CA THR A 272 -2.13 -24.68 -13.86
C THR A 272 -2.73 -25.25 -12.58
N SER A 273 -2.54 -24.54 -11.45
CA SER A 273 -3.04 -24.98 -10.15
C SER A 273 -4.36 -24.35 -9.75
N GLY A 274 -4.79 -23.30 -10.42
CA GLY A 274 -6.00 -22.54 -10.10
C GLY A 274 -5.89 -21.72 -8.82
N LYS A 275 -4.66 -21.44 -8.37
CA LYS A 275 -4.39 -20.79 -7.08
C LYS A 275 -3.83 -19.39 -7.25
N SER A 276 -4.26 -18.49 -6.37
CA SER A 276 -3.57 -17.23 -6.12
C SER A 276 -2.23 -17.55 -5.47
N THR A 277 -1.15 -17.01 -6.02
CA THR A 277 0.23 -17.31 -5.62
C THR A 277 0.93 -16.13 -4.99
N GLY A 278 0.33 -14.94 -5.02
CA GLY A 278 0.87 -13.75 -4.38
C GLY A 278 -0.09 -12.57 -4.43
N ILE A 279 -0.16 -11.82 -3.33
CA ILE A 279 -0.70 -10.46 -3.30
C ILE A 279 0.49 -9.51 -3.13
N LEU A 280 0.66 -8.60 -4.08
CA LEU A 280 1.86 -7.76 -4.22
C LEU A 280 1.57 -6.31 -3.81
N ASP A 281 2.65 -5.56 -3.60
CA ASP A 281 2.64 -4.10 -3.43
C ASP A 281 1.85 -3.58 -2.22
N TRP A 282 2.37 -3.85 -1.01
CA TRP A 282 1.76 -3.45 0.25
C TRP A 282 2.25 -2.09 0.76
N GLU A 283 2.91 -1.29 -0.08
CA GLU A 283 3.60 -0.06 0.36
C GLU A 283 2.66 1.06 0.85
N PHE A 284 1.43 1.09 0.33
CA PHE A 284 0.38 2.01 0.77
C PHE A 284 -0.58 1.39 1.78
N ALA A 285 -0.38 0.13 2.16
CA ALA A 285 -1.26 -0.56 3.07
C ALA A 285 -1.17 0.02 4.49
N GLY A 286 -2.23 -0.14 5.28
CA GLY A 286 -2.23 0.36 6.65
C GLY A 286 -3.53 0.05 7.37
N VAL A 287 -3.50 0.22 8.68
CA VAL A 287 -4.69 0.13 9.52
C VAL A 287 -5.47 1.43 9.40
N VAL A 288 -6.71 1.31 8.95
CA VAL A 288 -7.58 2.44 8.64
C VAL A 288 -8.95 2.28 9.32
N PRO A 289 -9.68 3.39 9.55
CA PRO A 289 -11.11 3.33 9.82
C PRO A 289 -11.82 2.59 8.70
N TYR A 290 -12.76 1.72 9.03
CA TYR A 290 -13.34 0.80 8.05
C TYR A 290 -13.97 1.44 6.80
N PRO A 291 -14.68 2.59 6.88
CA PRO A 291 -15.16 3.30 5.69
C PRO A 291 -14.04 3.70 4.72
N GLN A 292 -12.79 3.79 5.19
CA GLN A 292 -11.59 4.09 4.40
C GLN A 292 -10.82 2.82 3.98
N TRP A 293 -11.42 1.63 4.07
CA TRP A 293 -10.76 0.38 3.67
C TRP A 293 -10.56 0.25 2.14
N ASN A 294 -11.45 0.84 1.33
CA ASN A 294 -11.33 0.86 -0.13
C ASN A 294 -11.81 2.20 -0.75
N PRO A 295 -11.20 3.34 -0.39
CA PRO A 295 -11.75 4.66 -0.71
C PRO A 295 -11.59 5.02 -2.19
N ARG A 296 -10.48 4.62 -2.84
CA ARG A 296 -10.29 4.80 -4.29
C ARG A 296 -11.05 3.80 -5.15
N SER A 297 -11.71 2.84 -4.53
CA SER A 297 -12.33 1.72 -5.21
C SER A 297 -11.36 1.01 -6.16
N SER A 298 -10.04 1.01 -5.97
CA SER A 298 -9.10 0.32 -6.87
C SER A 298 -9.34 -1.19 -6.90
N PHE A 299 -10.05 -1.71 -5.89
CA PHE A 299 -10.51 -3.08 -5.79
C PHE A 299 -11.11 -3.63 -7.10
N LEU A 300 -10.52 -4.72 -7.59
CA LEU A 300 -10.91 -5.43 -8.83
C LEU A 300 -10.78 -4.62 -10.12
N TRP A 301 -10.08 -3.48 -10.09
CA TRP A 301 -9.77 -2.75 -11.32
C TRP A 301 -8.71 -3.50 -12.14
N ASN A 302 -8.78 -3.37 -13.47
CA ASN A 302 -7.85 -4.00 -14.41
C ASN A 302 -6.72 -3.05 -14.86
N GLY A 303 -6.60 -1.86 -14.27
CA GLY A 303 -5.55 -0.90 -14.60
C GLY A 303 -5.79 -0.07 -15.87
N ILE A 304 -6.92 -0.24 -16.55
CA ILE A 304 -7.26 0.48 -17.78
C ILE A 304 -8.25 1.61 -17.49
N ASP A 305 -7.92 2.84 -17.88
CA ASP A 305 -8.77 4.02 -17.67
C ASP A 305 -9.70 4.25 -18.88
N THR A 306 -10.69 3.37 -19.03
CA THR A 306 -11.77 3.51 -20.02
C THR A 306 -13.15 3.29 -19.38
N SER A 307 -14.19 3.82 -20.02
CA SER A 307 -15.58 3.63 -19.56
C SER A 307 -15.95 2.14 -19.47
N GLU A 308 -15.50 1.33 -20.44
CA GLU A 308 -15.75 -0.11 -20.47
C GLU A 308 -15.06 -0.83 -19.31
N SER A 309 -13.81 -0.47 -18.98
CA SER A 309 -13.12 -1.01 -17.80
C SER A 309 -13.82 -0.63 -16.50
N LEU A 310 -14.31 0.61 -16.41
CA LEU A 310 -15.03 1.08 -15.24
C LEU A 310 -16.36 0.33 -15.05
N GLU A 311 -17.12 0.13 -16.13
CA GLU A 311 -18.33 -0.71 -16.11
C GLU A 311 -18.02 -2.14 -15.68
N GLU A 312 -16.93 -2.71 -16.21
CA GLU A 312 -16.54 -4.08 -15.90
C GLU A 312 -16.14 -4.25 -14.43
N LYS A 313 -15.37 -3.31 -13.90
CA LYS A 313 -15.03 -3.26 -12.47
C LYS A 313 -16.29 -3.22 -11.59
N TYR A 314 -17.31 -2.44 -11.96
CA TYR A 314 -18.56 -2.42 -11.21
C TYR A 314 -19.32 -3.75 -11.32
N ARG A 315 -19.37 -4.36 -12.50
CA ARG A 315 -19.95 -5.69 -12.69
C ARG A 315 -19.26 -6.72 -11.79
N LEU A 316 -17.92 -6.75 -11.78
CA LEU A 316 -17.13 -7.66 -10.94
C LEU A 316 -17.35 -7.39 -9.45
N SER A 317 -17.47 -6.13 -9.06
CA SER A 317 -17.77 -5.75 -7.67
C SER A 317 -19.12 -6.32 -7.21
N GLU A 318 -20.14 -6.31 -8.07
CA GLU A 318 -21.44 -6.91 -7.74
C GLU A 318 -21.37 -8.44 -7.66
N VAL A 319 -20.64 -9.09 -8.56
CA VAL A 319 -20.39 -10.55 -8.48
C VAL A 319 -19.67 -10.88 -7.17
N PHE A 320 -18.62 -10.15 -6.84
CA PHE A 320 -17.87 -10.33 -5.60
C PHE A 320 -18.76 -10.16 -4.36
N LYS A 321 -19.61 -9.12 -4.33
CA LYS A 321 -20.59 -8.91 -3.25
C LYS A 321 -21.57 -10.06 -3.11
N GLN A 322 -22.07 -10.58 -4.23
CA GLN A 322 -22.99 -11.72 -4.23
C GLN A 322 -22.33 -12.97 -3.66
N ARG A 323 -21.09 -13.27 -4.09
CA ARG A 323 -20.31 -14.39 -3.55
C ARG A 323 -19.99 -14.22 -2.07
N CYS A 324 -19.64 -13.00 -1.65
CA CYS A 324 -19.42 -12.64 -0.25
C CYS A 324 -20.65 -13.00 0.61
N LYS A 325 -21.87 -12.69 0.14
CA LYS A 325 -23.12 -13.07 0.80
C LYS A 325 -23.33 -14.58 0.84
N GLU A 326 -23.07 -15.27 -0.26
CA GLU A 326 -23.18 -16.74 -0.35
C GLU A 326 -22.22 -17.47 0.61
N LYS A 327 -21.02 -16.90 0.84
CA LYS A 327 -20.06 -17.40 1.82
C LYS A 327 -20.32 -16.90 3.26
N GLY A 328 -21.37 -16.10 3.48
CA GLY A 328 -21.75 -15.59 4.81
C GLY A 328 -20.81 -14.52 5.36
N CYS A 329 -20.09 -13.82 4.48
CA CYS A 329 -19.14 -12.78 4.85
C CYS A 329 -19.84 -11.41 4.94
N THR A 330 -19.61 -10.67 6.03
CA THR A 330 -20.27 -9.38 6.31
C THR A 330 -19.38 -8.16 6.04
N PHE A 331 -18.11 -8.37 5.67
CA PHE A 331 -17.13 -7.29 5.66
C PHE A 331 -17.45 -6.15 4.67
N ILE A 332 -18.18 -6.42 3.58
CA ILE A 332 -18.62 -5.36 2.66
C ILE A 332 -19.76 -4.52 3.25
N GLU A 333 -20.66 -5.15 4.02
CA GLU A 333 -21.78 -4.44 4.66
C GLU A 333 -21.29 -3.58 5.82
N GLU A 334 -20.22 -4.03 6.47
CA GLU A 334 -19.59 -3.34 7.60
C GLU A 334 -18.78 -2.09 7.23
N THR A 335 -18.60 -1.79 5.93
CA THR A 335 -17.97 -0.51 5.51
C THR A 335 -18.88 0.69 5.71
N GLN A 336 -20.14 0.48 6.07
CA GLN A 336 -21.07 1.56 6.43
C GLN A 336 -20.64 2.26 7.72
N TYR A 337 -20.98 3.54 7.84
CA TYR A 337 -20.80 4.28 9.09
C TYR A 337 -21.61 3.64 10.21
N ALA A 338 -21.04 3.60 11.43
CA ALA A 338 -21.70 3.03 12.60
C ALA A 338 -22.73 3.99 13.22
N SER A 339 -22.75 5.26 12.79
CA SER A 339 -23.77 6.23 13.17
C SER A 339 -23.97 7.33 12.13
N LEU A 340 -25.12 8.01 12.20
CA LEU A 340 -25.42 9.19 11.39
C LEU A 340 -24.43 10.34 11.64
N LEU A 341 -23.87 10.42 12.84
CA LEU A 341 -22.85 11.42 13.17
C LEU A 341 -21.54 11.14 12.43
N GLN A 342 -21.15 9.87 12.28
CA GLN A 342 -20.00 9.48 11.47
C GLN A 342 -20.25 9.71 9.97
N GLU A 343 -21.48 9.48 9.49
CA GLU A 343 -21.87 9.73 8.09
C GLU A 343 -21.89 11.21 7.72
N ASN A 344 -22.29 12.08 8.65
CA ASN A 344 -22.34 13.53 8.45
C ASN A 344 -20.99 14.24 8.68
N MET A 345 -19.96 13.51 9.09
CA MET A 345 -18.59 14.00 9.27
C MET A 345 -17.84 13.99 7.95
#